data_AF-A0A6A2Z4K5-F1
#
_entry.id   AF-A0A6A2Z4K5-F1
#
_cell.length_a   1.000
_cell.length_b   1.000
_cell.length_c   1.000
_cell.angle_alpha   90.00
_cell.angle_beta   90.00
_cell.angle_gamma   90.00
#
_symmetry.space_group_name_H-M   'P 1'
#
loop_
_entity.id
_entity.type
_entity.pdbx_description
1 polymer ?
#
loop_
_entity_poly.entity_id
_entity_poly.type
_entity_poly.pdbx_seq_one_letter_code
_entity_poly.pdbx_strand_id
1 'polypeptide(L)'
;MPCLNISTNVKLDGVDTSSILSEATSTAANLIGKSEAYVMIVLKGSVPMSFGGSEQPAAYGELVSIGGLNPDVNKKLSAAIAAILETKLKVPPSRVPTLDGMDQPSESGDV
;
A
#
# COMPACT_ATOMS: atom_id res chain seq x y z
N MET A 1 -13.23 0.06 -6.38
CA MET A 1 -12.06 0.73 -6.97
C MET A 1 -11.05 1.02 -5.86
N PRO A 2 -10.20 0.06 -5.46
CA PRO A 2 -9.14 0.30 -4.49
C PRO A 2 -7.99 1.08 -5.10
N CYS A 3 -7.46 2.08 -4.38
CA CYS A 3 -6.25 2.80 -4.73
C CYS A 3 -5.27 2.72 -3.56
N LEU A 4 -4.12 2.10 -3.76
CA LEU A 4 -3.03 2.02 -2.78
C LEU A 4 -1.89 2.96 -3.20
N ASN A 5 -1.67 4.01 -2.44
CA ASN A 5 -0.48 4.85 -2.57
C ASN A 5 0.61 4.31 -1.64
N ILE A 6 1.81 4.10 -2.15
CA ILE A 6 3.00 3.69 -1.41
C ILE A 6 4.07 4.76 -1.63
N SER A 7 4.58 5.32 -0.55
CA SER A 7 5.70 6.26 -0.55
C SER A 7 6.85 5.71 0.27
N THR A 8 8.08 5.87 -0.18
CA THR A 8 9.28 5.41 0.53
C THR A 8 10.47 6.34 0.30
N ASN A 9 11.38 6.42 1.27
CA ASN A 9 12.67 7.10 1.12
C ASN A 9 13.72 6.26 0.39
N VAL A 10 13.43 4.99 0.10
CA VAL A 10 14.30 4.12 -0.68
C VAL A 10 14.32 4.57 -2.14
N LYS A 11 15.52 4.60 -2.73
CA LYS A 11 15.68 4.83 -4.18
C LYS A 11 15.23 3.61 -4.94
N LEU A 12 14.44 3.81 -6.00
CA LEU A 12 13.92 2.74 -6.83
C LEU A 12 14.80 2.42 -8.05
N ASP A 13 15.95 3.07 -8.17
CA ASP A 13 16.90 2.84 -9.26
C ASP A 13 17.41 1.39 -9.21
N GLY A 14 17.18 0.63 -10.29
CA GLY A 14 17.55 -0.79 -10.37
C GLY A 14 16.64 -1.74 -9.57
N VAL A 15 15.54 -1.24 -8.99
CA VAL A 15 14.51 -2.08 -8.35
C VAL A 15 13.50 -2.53 -9.41
N ASP A 16 13.09 -3.79 -9.36
CA ASP A 16 11.98 -4.29 -10.17
C ASP A 16 10.63 -3.79 -9.61
N THR A 17 10.29 -2.54 -9.93
CA THR A 17 9.04 -1.89 -9.54
C THR A 17 7.83 -2.61 -10.11
N SER A 18 7.93 -3.22 -11.30
CA SER A 18 6.82 -3.94 -11.91
C SER A 18 6.42 -5.15 -11.09
N SER A 19 7.38 -5.88 -10.51
CA SER A 19 7.06 -6.98 -9.59
C SER A 19 6.35 -6.50 -8.32
N ILE A 20 6.76 -5.36 -7.75
CA ILE A 20 6.11 -4.76 -6.57
C ILE A 20 4.66 -4.38 -6.90
N LEU A 21 4.46 -3.69 -8.03
CA LEU A 21 3.14 -3.24 -8.46
C LEU A 21 2.21 -4.42 -8.73
N SER A 22 2.68 -5.45 -9.43
CA SER A 22 1.89 -6.65 -9.70
C SER A 22 1.51 -7.40 -8.43
N GLU A 23 2.47 -7.62 -7.53
CA GLU A 23 2.25 -8.39 -6.28
C GLU A 23 1.33 -7.63 -5.31
N ALA A 24 1.50 -6.30 -5.20
CA ALA A 24 0.60 -5.44 -4.43
C ALA A 24 -0.81 -5.41 -5.02
N THR A 25 -0.95 -5.41 -6.35
CA THR A 25 -2.24 -5.42 -7.05
C THR A 25 -3.03 -6.69 -6.73
N SER A 26 -2.43 -7.86 -6.91
CA SER A 26 -3.07 -9.15 -6.60
C SER A 26 -3.38 -9.29 -5.12
N THR A 27 -2.47 -8.84 -4.24
CA THR A 27 -2.69 -8.86 -2.78
C THR A 27 -3.87 -8.00 -2.38
N ALA A 28 -3.94 -6.75 -2.87
CA ALA A 28 -5.01 -5.83 -2.56
C ALA A 28 -6.36 -6.33 -3.10
N ALA A 29 -6.40 -6.81 -4.34
CA ALA A 29 -7.59 -7.40 -4.96
C ALA A 29 -8.15 -8.57 -4.13
N ASN A 30 -7.29 -9.52 -3.77
CA ASN A 30 -7.67 -10.73 -3.04
C ASN A 30 -8.18 -10.42 -1.63
N LEU A 31 -7.51 -9.51 -0.91
CA LEU A 31 -7.87 -9.21 0.48
C LEU A 31 -9.11 -8.31 0.59
N ILE A 32 -9.31 -7.38 -0.35
CA ILE A 32 -10.49 -6.51 -0.40
C ILE A 32 -11.70 -7.23 -1.04
N GLY A 33 -11.46 -8.31 -1.79
CA GLY A 33 -12.50 -9.06 -2.50
C GLY A 33 -13.02 -8.35 -3.74
N LYS A 34 -12.14 -7.66 -4.47
CA LYS A 34 -12.47 -6.94 -5.72
C LYS A 34 -11.61 -7.41 -6.88
N SER A 35 -12.09 -7.25 -8.10
CA SER A 35 -11.32 -7.57 -9.30
C SER A 35 -10.07 -6.68 -9.40
N GLU A 36 -8.94 -7.29 -9.78
CA GLU A 36 -7.67 -6.61 -10.07
C GLU A 36 -7.83 -5.49 -11.10
N ALA A 37 -8.78 -5.62 -12.03
CA ALA A 37 -9.06 -4.61 -13.06
C ALA A 37 -9.45 -3.23 -12.49
N TYR A 38 -9.87 -3.17 -11.22
CA TYR A 38 -10.24 -1.93 -10.53
C TYR A 38 -9.25 -1.49 -9.45
N VAL A 39 -8.10 -2.16 -9.36
CA VAL A 39 -7.05 -1.86 -8.38
C VAL A 39 -6.01 -0.94 -9.02
N MET A 40 -5.73 0.17 -8.37
CA MET A 40 -4.67 1.10 -8.73
C MET A 40 -3.61 1.09 -7.64
N ILE A 41 -2.34 0.93 -8.04
CA ILE A 41 -1.20 1.02 -7.13
C ILE A 41 -0.28 2.14 -7.62
N VAL A 42 0.13 3.02 -6.72
CA VAL A 42 1.09 4.08 -6.98
C VAL A 42 2.30 3.87 -6.09
N LEU A 43 3.49 3.78 -6.66
CA LEU A 43 4.75 3.63 -5.92
C LEU A 43 5.63 4.86 -6.13
N LYS A 44 5.93 5.58 -5.04
CA LYS A 44 6.77 6.78 -5.02
C LYS A 44 8.04 6.50 -4.24
N GLY A 45 9.18 6.50 -4.93
CA GLY A 45 10.51 6.36 -4.33
C GLY A 45 11.15 7.70 -4.02
N SER A 46 12.28 7.66 -3.31
CA SER A 46 13.13 8.84 -3.05
C SER A 46 12.38 10.01 -2.38
N VAL A 47 11.33 9.71 -1.60
CA VAL A 47 10.55 10.71 -0.87
C VAL A 47 11.24 11.00 0.47
N PRO A 48 11.54 12.27 0.82
CA PRO A 48 12.05 12.61 2.15
C PRO A 48 11.10 12.10 3.25
N MET A 49 11.59 11.22 4.11
CA MET A 49 10.78 10.55 5.14
C MET A 49 11.61 10.34 6.41
N SER A 50 11.00 10.64 7.56
CA SER A 50 11.55 10.36 8.88
C SER A 50 10.53 9.57 9.69
N PHE A 51 10.95 8.45 10.27
CA PHE A 51 10.13 7.61 11.13
C PHE A 51 10.82 7.46 12.49
N GLY A 52 10.15 7.93 13.55
CA GLY A 52 10.72 8.00 14.89
C GLY A 52 11.95 8.93 15.00
N GLY A 53 12.01 9.99 14.18
CA GLY A 53 13.16 10.91 14.13
C GLY A 53 14.37 10.38 13.34
N SER A 54 14.24 9.23 12.67
CA SER A 54 15.30 8.61 11.88
C SER A 54 14.93 8.50 10.40
N GLU A 55 15.87 8.85 9.52
CA GLU A 55 15.76 8.76 8.05
C GLU A 55 16.20 7.40 7.48
N GLN A 56 16.36 6.39 8.32
CA GLN A 56 16.59 5.01 7.87
C GLN A 56 15.44 4.50 6.98
N PRO A 57 15.64 3.46 6.15
CA PRO A 57 14.62 2.95 5.23
C PRO A 57 13.24 2.81 5.89
N ALA A 58 12.26 3.48 5.31
CA ALA A 58 10.89 3.55 5.79
C ALA A 58 9.94 3.64 4.60
N ALA A 59 8.72 3.20 4.81
CA ALA A 59 7.67 3.32 3.83
C ALA A 59 6.36 3.68 4.51
N TYR A 60 5.50 4.37 3.79
CA TYR A 60 4.16 4.74 4.20
C TYR A 60 3.20 4.36 3.10
N GLY A 61 2.03 3.83 3.48
CA GLY A 61 1.00 3.52 2.51
C GLY A 61 -0.37 4.00 2.95
N GLU A 62 -1.15 4.41 1.96
CA GLU A 62 -2.54 4.86 2.11
C GLU A 62 -3.40 4.04 1.18
N LEU A 63 -4.46 3.44 1.72
CA LEU A 63 -5.41 2.68 0.95
C LEU A 63 -6.77 3.37 0.99
N VAL A 64 -7.31 3.65 -0.18
CA VAL A 64 -8.66 4.18 -0.35
C VAL A 64 -9.47 3.16 -1.12
N SER A 65 -10.65 2.79 -0.65
CA SER A 65 -11.54 1.89 -1.37
C SER A 65 -12.99 2.21 -1.04
N ILE A 66 -13.88 2.03 -2.03
CA ILE A 66 -15.34 2.15 -1.85
C ILE A 66 -15.89 0.82 -1.35
N GLY A 67 -16.00 0.61 -0.04
CA GLY A 67 -16.41 -0.65 0.57
C GLY A 67 -15.30 -1.70 0.62
N GLY A 68 -15.48 -2.71 1.48
CA GLY A 68 -14.59 -3.87 1.61
C GLY A 68 -13.42 -3.68 2.58
N LEU A 69 -13.31 -2.51 3.22
CA LEU A 69 -12.35 -2.27 4.28
C LEU A 69 -12.99 -2.48 5.65
N ASN A 70 -12.27 -3.17 6.52
CA ASN A 70 -12.61 -3.37 7.91
C ASN A 70 -11.31 -3.61 8.71
N PRO A 71 -11.33 -3.58 10.06
CA PRO A 71 -10.12 -3.70 10.86
C PRO A 71 -9.28 -4.96 10.57
N ASP A 72 -9.93 -6.10 10.31
CA ASP A 72 -9.23 -7.36 10.02
C ASP A 72 -8.58 -7.35 8.62
N VAL A 73 -9.28 -6.82 7.63
CA VAL A 73 -8.78 -6.64 6.26
C VAL A 73 -7.62 -5.65 6.24
N ASN A 74 -7.74 -4.52 6.94
CA ASN A 74 -6.68 -3.52 7.06
C ASN A 74 -5.42 -4.11 7.72
N LYS A 75 -5.58 -4.92 8.77
CA LYS A 75 -4.46 -5.61 9.42
C LYS A 75 -3.76 -6.59 8.48
N LYS A 76 -4.53 -7.41 7.74
CA LYS A 76 -3.99 -8.36 6.75
C LYS A 76 -3.28 -7.66 5.59
N LEU A 77 -3.88 -6.59 5.07
CA LEU A 77 -3.29 -5.77 4.00
C LEU A 77 -1.99 -5.12 4.45
N SER A 78 -1.99 -4.50 5.64
CA SER A 78 -0.78 -3.88 6.20
C SER A 78 0.36 -4.88 6.32
N ALA A 79 0.08 -6.07 6.87
CA ALA A 79 1.09 -7.12 7.01
C ALA A 79 1.61 -7.62 5.64
N ALA A 80 0.71 -7.83 4.68
CA ALA A 80 1.09 -8.33 3.36
C ALA A 80 1.91 -7.30 2.56
N ILE A 81 1.48 -6.03 2.56
CA ILE A 81 2.23 -4.95 1.90
C ILE A 81 3.59 -4.74 2.59
N ALA A 82 3.66 -4.77 3.93
CA ALA A 82 4.94 -4.67 4.64
C ALA A 82 5.91 -5.80 4.25
N ALA A 83 5.42 -7.04 4.10
CA ALA A 83 6.24 -8.17 3.66
C ALA A 83 6.78 -8.02 2.23
N ILE A 84 5.97 -7.48 1.31
CA ILE A 84 6.40 -7.16 -0.06
C ILE A 84 7.52 -6.12 -0.02
N LEU A 85 7.34 -5.03 0.75
CA LEU A 85 8.32 -3.95 0.86
C LEU A 85 9.61 -4.40 1.56
N GLU A 86 9.52 -5.29 2.55
CA GLU A 86 10.69 -5.92 3.18
C GLU A 86 11.47 -6.75 2.17
N THR A 87 10.78 -7.60 1.40
CA THR A 87 11.44 -8.50 0.45
C THR A 87 12.11 -7.72 -0.68
N LYS A 88 11.40 -6.75 -1.25
CA LYS A 88 11.74 -6.05 -2.49
C LYS A 88 12.57 -4.78 -2.27
N LEU A 89 12.32 -4.05 -1.19
CA LEU A 89 12.95 -2.76 -0.89
C LEU A 89 13.82 -2.77 0.38
N LYS A 90 13.87 -3.90 1.11
CA LYS A 90 14.60 -4.03 2.38
C LYS A 90 14.16 -3.03 3.45
N VAL A 91 12.90 -2.59 3.38
CA VAL A 91 12.30 -1.74 4.42
C VAL A 91 11.83 -2.64 5.57
N PRO A 92 12.31 -2.43 6.81
CA PRO A 92 11.86 -3.23 7.95
C PRO A 92 10.35 -3.09 8.18
N PRO A 93 9.59 -4.18 8.42
CA PRO A 93 8.15 -4.10 8.69
C PRO A 93 7.80 -3.20 9.89
N SER A 94 8.71 -3.08 10.87
CA SER A 94 8.55 -2.18 12.01
C SER A 94 8.58 -0.69 11.65
N ARG A 95 9.02 -0.35 10.43
CA ARG A 95 9.11 1.01 9.88
C ARG A 95 8.13 1.22 8.71
N VAL A 96 7.13 0.34 8.62
CA VAL A 96 5.96 0.50 7.75
C VAL A 96 4.76 0.70 8.69
N PRO A 97 4.27 1.94 8.88
CA PRO A 97 3.07 2.20 9.66
C PRO A 97 1.90 1.39 9.11
N THR A 98 0.98 1.02 9.99
CA THR A 98 -0.27 0.36 9.60
C THR A 98 -0.97 1.19 8.51
N LEU A 99 -1.44 0.52 7.45
CA LEU A 99 -2.26 1.16 6.42
C LEU A 99 -3.60 1.50 7.07
N ASP A 100 -3.81 2.78 7.37
CA ASP A 100 -5.15 3.27 7.71
C ASP A 100 -5.97 3.31 6.41
N GLY A 101 -6.63 2.18 6.13
CA GLY A 101 -7.57 2.07 5.03
C GLY A 101 -8.77 2.95 5.31
N MET A 102 -9.00 3.98 4.49
CA MET A 102 -10.21 4.79 4.54
C MET A 102 -11.29 4.15 3.66
N ASP A 103 -12.37 3.69 4.29
CA ASP A 103 -13.55 3.23 3.59
C ASP A 103 -14.36 4.45 3.13
N GLN A 104 -14.42 4.66 1.82
CA GLN A 104 -15.20 5.76 1.26
C GLN A 104 -16.65 5.31 1.07
N PRO A 105 -17.63 6.15 1.45
CA PRO A 105 -19.02 5.88 1.12
C PRO A 105 -19.17 5.81 -0.40
N SER A 106 -19.99 4.88 -0.90
CA SER A 106 -20.39 4.92 -2.30
C SER A 106 -21.19 6.19 -2.55
N GLU A 107 -20.71 7.08 -3.41
CA GLU A 107 -21.54 8.15 -3.96
C GLU A 107 -22.58 7.52 -4.92
N SER A 108 -23.62 6.91 -4.36
CA SER A 108 -24.89 6.77 -5.07
C SER A 108 -25.67 8.06 -4.84
N GLY A 109 -25.23 9.13 -5.51
CA GLY A 109 -26.11 10.25 -5.82
C GLY A 109 -26.82 9.92 -7.12
N ASP A 110 -28.15 9.84 -7.08
CA ASP A 110 -28.99 9.88 -8.27
C ASP A 110 -28.55 11.02 -9.19
N VAL A 111 -28.17 10.69 -10.43
CA VAL A 111 -28.57 11.38 -11.66
C VAL A 111 -28.70 10.34 -12.78
#